data_AF-A0A2R6T8K5-F1
#
_entry.id   AF-A0A2R6T8K5-F1
#
_cell.length_a   1.000
_cell.length_b   1.000
_cell.length_c   1.000
_cell.angle_alpha   90.00
_cell.angle_beta   90.00
_cell.angle_gamma   90.00
#
_symmetry.space_group_name_H-M   'P 1'
#
loop_
_entity.id
_entity.type
_entity.pdbx_description
1 polymer ?
#
loop_
_entity_poly.entity_id
_entity_poly.type
_entity_poly.pdbx_seq_one_letter_code
_entity_poly.pdbx_strand_id
1 'polypeptide(L)' 'PETVAENLFRILREFDDEGIDIILAEGLETAGIGLAIMNRLRKAAGYNIVRVA' A
#
# COMPACT_ATOMS: atom_id res chain seq x y z
N PRO A 1 -5.79 4.96 -10.60
CA PRO A 1 -4.58 5.33 -9.81
C PRO A 1 -4.85 6.45 -8.79
N GLU A 2 -5.52 7.53 -9.19
CA GLU A 2 -5.88 8.65 -8.30
C GLU A 2 -6.81 8.23 -7.17
N THR A 3 -7.85 7.44 -7.47
CA THR A 3 -8.73 6.83 -6.47
C THR A 3 -8.00 5.89 -5.51
N VAL A 4 -6.93 5.22 -5.95
CA VAL A 4 -6.11 4.36 -5.08
C VAL A 4 -5.30 5.20 -4.11
N ALA A 5 -4.69 6.29 -4.59
CA ALA A 5 -3.93 7.21 -3.74
C ALA A 5 -4.82 7.88 -2.68
N GLU A 6 -6.03 8.29 -3.06
CA GLU A 6 -6.99 8.95 -2.18
C GLU A 6 -7.49 8.02 -1.05
N ASN A 7 -7.70 6.74 -1.36
CA ASN A 7 -8.25 5.77 -0.41
C ASN A 7 -7.22 4.99 0.40
N LEU A 8 -5.94 4.98 0.00
CA LEU A 8 -4.92 4.11 0.60
C LEU A 8 -4.85 4.26 2.13
N PHE A 9 -4.74 5.49 2.62
CA PHE A 9 -4.62 5.71 4.07
C PHE A 9 -5.91 5.41 4.84
N ARG A 10 -7.07 5.57 4.20
CA ARG A 10 -8.35 5.24 4.81
C ARG A 10 -8.45 3.73 5.02
N ILE A 11 -8.18 2.95 3.98
CA ILE A 11 -8.24 1.48 4.04
C ILE A 11 -7.22 0.92 5.04
N LEU A 12 -5.99 1.45 5.08
CA LEU A 12 -5.00 0.99 6.05
C LEU A 12 -5.46 1.20 7.50
N ARG A 13 -6.13 2.33 7.80
CA ARG A 13 -6.70 2.57 9.13
C ARG A 13 -7.90 1.68 9.43
N GLU A 14 -8.75 1.43 8.44
CA GLU A 14 -9.87 0.49 8.58
C GLU A 14 -9.35 -0.92 8.94
N PHE A 15 -8.24 -1.36 8.35
CA PHE A 15 -7.61 -2.63 8.70
C PHE A 15 -7.00 -2.64 10.11
N ASP A 16 -6.43 -1.52 10.55
CA ASP A 16 -5.97 -1.38 11.94
C ASP A 16 -7.16 -1.47 12.92
N ASP A 17 -8.27 -0.79 12.61
CA ASP A 17 -9.49 -0.76 13.43
C ASP A 17 -10.18 -2.14 13.48
N GLU A 18 -10.15 -2.88 12.38
CA GLU A 18 -10.68 -4.25 12.28
C GLU A 18 -9.75 -5.31 12.91
N GLY A 19 -8.52 -4.94 13.28
CA GLY A 19 -7.55 -5.85 13.88
C GLY A 19 -7.02 -6.91 12.91
N ILE A 20 -6.83 -6.55 11.65
CA ILE A 20 -6.30 -7.44 10.61
C ILE A 20 -4.83 -7.81 10.92
N ASP A 21 -4.52 -9.11 10.95
CA ASP A 21 -3.17 -9.59 11.27
C ASP A 21 -2.16 -9.35 10.14
N ILE A 22 -2.58 -9.55 8.88
CA ILE A 22 -1.71 -9.48 7.70
C ILE A 22 -2.44 -8.81 6.53
N ILE A 23 -1.80 -7.78 5.96
CA ILE A 23 -2.25 -7.10 4.75
C ILE A 23 -1.31 -7.46 3.61
N LEU A 24 -1.86 -7.99 2.52
CA LEU A 24 -1.13 -8.22 1.27
C LEU A 24 -1.54 -7.18 0.24
N ALA A 25 -0.56 -6.46 -0.31
CA ALA A 25 -0.79 -5.46 -1.34
C ALA A 25 0.05 -5.77 -2.57
N GLU A 26 -0.57 -5.72 -3.74
CA GLU A 26 0.12 -5.86 -5.02
C GLU A 26 0.97 -4.61 -5.30
N GLY A 27 2.19 -4.83 -5.80
CA GLY A 27 3.06 -3.74 -6.22
C GLY A 27 2.52 -3.09 -7.49
N LEU A 28 2.44 -1.76 -7.49
CA LEU A 28 2.09 -0.98 -8.68
C LEU A 28 3.33 -0.57 -9.46
N GLU A 29 3.15 -0.29 -10.75
CA GLU A 29 4.19 0.30 -11.58
C GLU A 29 4.65 1.65 -10.98
N THR A 30 5.96 1.82 -10.85
CA THR A 30 6.57 3.01 -10.23
C THR A 30 6.73 4.15 -11.24
N ALA A 31 5.63 4.55 -11.86
CA ALA A 31 5.57 5.69 -12.78
C ALA A 31 4.45 6.65 -12.36
N GLY A 32 4.67 7.96 -12.54
CA GLY A 32 3.70 9.00 -12.17
C GLY A 32 3.21 8.85 -10.72
N ILE A 33 1.89 8.82 -10.54
CA ILE A 33 1.25 8.67 -9.23
C ILE A 33 1.50 7.29 -8.58
N GLY A 34 1.77 6.25 -9.37
CA GLY A 34 2.12 4.92 -8.86
C GLY A 34 3.38 4.93 -8.01
N LEU A 35 4.36 5.78 -8.35
CA LEU A 35 5.56 6.00 -7.52
C LEU A 35 5.21 6.55 -6.13
N ALA A 36 4.30 7.53 -6.07
CA ALA A 36 3.86 8.13 -4.81
C ALA A 36 3.10 7.12 -3.94
N ILE A 37 2.20 6.33 -4.54
CA ILE A 37 1.46 5.27 -3.86
C ILE A 37 2.42 4.20 -3.32
N MET A 38 3.36 3.73 -4.14
CA MET A 38 4.35 2.74 -3.73
C MET A 38 5.24 3.24 -2.60
N ASN A 39 5.60 4.52 -2.57
CA ASN A 39 6.36 5.09 -1.45
C ASN A 39 5.55 5.04 -0.13
N ARG A 40 4.22 5.18 -0.18
CA ARG A 40 3.36 5.05 1.01
C ARG A 40 3.18 3.60 1.43
N LEU A 41 2.87 2.71 0.48
CA LEU A 41 2.74 1.27 0.74
C LEU A 41 4.01 0.68 1.35
N ARG A 42 5.19 1.01 0.81
CA ARG A 42 6.47 0.53 1.36
C ARG A 42 6.70 0.98 2.80
N LYS A 43 6.28 2.20 3.15
CA LYS A 43 6.37 2.69 4.52
C LYS A 43 5.40 1.97 5.46
N ALA A 44 4.15 1.79 5.04
CA ALA A 44 3.15 1.06 5.81
C ALA A 44 3.57 -0.40 6.05
N ALA A 45 4.18 -1.05 5.05
CA ALA A 45 4.69 -2.40 5.16
C ALA A 45 6.00 -2.52 5.99
N GLY A 46 6.52 -1.43 6.56
CA GLY A 46 7.82 -1.45 7.24
C GLY A 46 8.96 -1.91 6.34
N TYR A 47 8.86 -1.65 5.03
CA TYR A 47 9.74 -2.14 3.97
C TYR A 47 9.80 -3.68 3.83
N ASN A 48 8.82 -4.42 4.38
CA ASN A 48 8.65 -5.84 4.11
C ASN A 48 8.07 -6.04 2.69
N ILE A 49 8.95 -6.33 1.72
CA ILE A 49 8.60 -6.43 0.30
C ILE A 49 9.04 -7.79 -0.22
N VAL A 50 8.09 -8.58 -0.68
CA VAL A 50 8.35 -9.84 -1.38
C VAL A 50 8.47 -9.57 -2.87
N ARG A 51 9.60 -9.95 -3.47
CA ARG A 51 9.79 -9.90 -4.93
C ARG A 51 9.65 -11.31 -5.47
N VAL A 52 8.74 -11.47 -6.41
CA VAL A 52 8.55 -12.73 -7.15
C VAL A 52 9.08 -12.54 -8.57
N ALA A 53 9.71 -13.58 -9.10
CA ALA A 53 10.32 -13.62 -10.43
C ALA A 53 9.38 -14.28 -11.44
#